data_AF-A0A4Y2MGR7-F1
#
_entry.id   AF-A0A4Y2MGR7-F1
#
_cell.length_a   1.000
_cell.length_b   1.000
_cell.length_c   1.000
_cell.angle_alpha   90.00
_cell.angle_beta   90.00
_cell.angle_gamma   90.00
#
_symmetry.space_group_name_H-M   'P 1'
#
loop_
_entity.id
_entity.type
_entity.pdbx_description
1 polymer ?
#
loop_
_entity_poly.entity_id
_entity_poly.type
_entity_poly.pdbx_seq_one_letter_code
_entity_poly.pdbx_strand_id
1 'polypeptide(L)'
;MFKWRTGHGMLALPHPLTLKSDTSTVRFCEHDQWRTEGGPEAAHVLKQIDGVDLWPSFVHNLPSPRQEVLLNIDSLESVEGIRWKNFKLVKGSYYDGRYDGWYD
;
A
#
# COMPACT_ATOMS: atom_id res chain seq x y z
N MET A 1 -6.98 -26.51 21.43
CA MET A 1 -7.74 -27.69 20.95
C MET A 1 -9.03 -27.17 20.34
N PHE A 2 -9.08 -26.99 19.02
CA PHE A 2 -10.27 -26.44 18.35
C PHE A 2 -11.12 -27.59 17.79
N LYS A 3 -12.40 -27.57 18.13
CA LYS A 3 -13.36 -28.66 17.90
C LYS A 3 -14.39 -28.20 16.88
N TRP A 4 -14.55 -28.97 15.81
CA TRP A 4 -15.61 -28.80 14.80
C TRP A 4 -16.94 -29.36 15.31
N ARG A 5 -18.06 -28.84 14.79
CA ARG A 5 -19.36 -29.51 14.84
C ARG A 5 -20.13 -29.28 13.54
N THR A 6 -20.58 -30.37 12.93
CA THR A 6 -21.37 -30.45 11.70
C THR A 6 -22.77 -31.02 11.99
N GLY A 7 -23.76 -30.58 11.18
CA GLY A 7 -25.05 -31.25 10.89
C GLY A 7 -26.23 -30.95 11.84
N HIS A 8 -27.51 -30.98 11.45
CA HIS A 8 -28.24 -31.13 10.16
C HIS A 8 -29.77 -30.95 10.44
N GLY A 9 -30.55 -30.52 9.43
CA GLY A 9 -32.04 -30.68 9.31
C GLY A 9 -32.85 -29.37 9.47
N MET A 10 -33.42 -28.68 8.47
CA MET A 10 -34.17 -28.95 7.22
C MET A 10 -35.70 -29.12 7.40
N LEU A 11 -36.46 -28.10 7.01
CA LEU A 11 -37.86 -28.17 6.56
C LEU A 11 -38.05 -27.25 5.33
N ALA A 12 -38.90 -27.69 4.41
CA ALA A 12 -38.83 -27.47 2.97
C ALA A 12 -39.67 -26.30 2.40
N LEU A 13 -39.42 -26.05 1.10
CA LEU A 13 -39.78 -24.95 0.18
C LEU A 13 -41.28 -24.88 -0.24
N PRO A 14 -41.65 -23.90 -1.09
CA PRO A 14 -41.82 -24.28 -2.50
C PRO A 14 -41.26 -23.29 -3.57
N HIS A 15 -40.40 -23.85 -4.44
CA HIS A 15 -40.24 -23.74 -5.93
C HIS A 15 -40.21 -22.39 -6.69
N PRO A 16 -39.62 -22.33 -7.92
CA PRO A 16 -38.44 -23.00 -8.50
C PRO A 16 -37.49 -22.02 -9.29
N LEU A 17 -36.48 -22.57 -9.99
CA LEU A 17 -35.68 -21.98 -11.08
C LEU A 17 -34.47 -21.12 -10.64
N THR A 18 -33.25 -21.22 -11.15
CA THR A 18 -32.64 -22.01 -12.24
C THR A 18 -31.12 -21.85 -12.05
N LEU A 19 -30.34 -22.91 -12.27
CA LEU A 19 -28.90 -22.80 -12.45
C LEU A 19 -28.67 -22.02 -13.77
N LYS A 20 -27.98 -20.87 -13.72
CA LYS A 20 -27.40 -20.26 -14.91
C LYS A 20 -25.88 -20.26 -14.77
N SER A 21 -25.26 -21.21 -15.46
CA SER A 21 -24.00 -20.94 -16.15
C SER A 21 -24.19 -19.69 -17.01
N ASP A 22 -23.24 -18.77 -17.02
CA ASP A 22 -22.36 -18.58 -18.17
C ASP A 22 -21.57 -17.27 -18.10
N THR A 23 -20.39 -17.31 -18.70
CA THR A 23 -19.59 -16.21 -19.26
C THR A 23 -18.87 -15.26 -18.30
N SER A 24 -17.61 -15.59 -18.09
CA SER A 24 -16.48 -14.65 -18.15
C SER A 24 -16.80 -13.44 -19.02
N THR A 25 -17.15 -12.32 -18.40
CA THR A 25 -17.20 -11.04 -19.08
C THR A 25 -15.76 -10.54 -19.19
N VAL A 26 -15.15 -10.79 -20.35
CA VAL A 26 -13.99 -10.03 -20.81
C VAL A 26 -14.43 -8.57 -20.84
N ARG A 27 -13.97 -7.76 -19.87
CA ARG A 27 -14.12 -6.32 -19.97
C ARG A 27 -13.08 -5.83 -20.97
N PHE A 28 -13.54 -5.36 -22.11
CA PHE A 28 -12.74 -4.52 -22.98
C PHE A 28 -12.45 -3.21 -22.22
N CYS A 29 -11.17 -2.92 -21.98
CA CYS A 29 -10.74 -1.61 -21.50
C CYS A 29 -10.95 -0.61 -22.63
N GLU A 30 -11.99 0.21 -22.52
CA GLU A 30 -12.26 1.31 -23.45
C GLU A 30 -11.38 2.52 -23.11
N HIS A 31 -10.93 3.24 -24.13
CA HIS A 31 -9.72 4.08 -24.16
C HIS A 31 -9.78 5.40 -23.36
N ASP A 32 -10.76 5.60 -22.47
CA ASP A 32 -11.03 6.89 -21.79
C ASP A 32 -11.12 6.80 -20.25
N GLN A 33 -10.62 5.72 -19.66
CA GLN A 33 -10.85 5.37 -18.24
C GLN A 33 -10.00 6.15 -17.22
N TRP A 34 -9.19 7.14 -17.61
CA TRP A 34 -8.33 7.89 -16.68
C TRP A 34 -9.06 8.94 -15.83
N ARG A 35 -10.31 9.33 -16.16
CA ARG A 35 -11.04 10.40 -15.42
C ARG A 35 -11.72 9.96 -14.13
N THR A 36 -11.86 8.67 -13.86
CA THR A 36 -12.71 8.15 -12.76
C THR A 36 -11.94 7.66 -11.53
N GLU A 37 -10.61 7.76 -11.53
CA GLU A 37 -9.80 7.38 -10.36
C GLU A 37 -9.75 8.44 -9.25
N GLY A 38 -10.35 9.62 -9.46
CA GLY A 38 -10.36 10.73 -8.50
C GLY A 38 -11.64 10.86 -7.66
N GLY A 39 -12.47 9.80 -7.57
CA GLY A 39 -13.71 9.84 -6.80
C GLY A 39 -13.51 9.90 -5.28
N PRO A 40 -14.57 10.18 -4.49
CA PRO A 40 -14.49 10.22 -3.02
C PRO A 40 -13.99 8.91 -2.39
N GLU A 41 -14.13 7.77 -3.08
CA GLU A 41 -13.52 6.49 -2.69
C GLU A 41 -11.99 6.52 -2.74
N ALA A 42 -11.39 7.17 -3.76
CA ALA A 42 -9.93 7.35 -3.83
C ALA A 42 -9.41 8.26 -2.72
N ALA A 43 -10.18 9.29 -2.34
CA ALA A 43 -9.87 10.13 -1.18
C ALA A 43 -9.90 9.33 0.14
N HIS A 44 -10.73 8.29 0.26
CA HIS A 44 -10.72 7.39 1.40
C HIS A 44 -9.46 6.50 1.45
N VAL A 45 -8.92 6.11 0.29
CA VAL A 45 -7.67 5.34 0.15
C VAL A 45 -6.44 6.17 0.54
N LEU A 46 -6.46 7.49 0.32
CA LEU A 46 -5.34 8.39 0.65
C LEU A 46 -5.20 8.75 2.14
N LYS A 47 -6.03 8.17 3.03
CA LYS A 47 -5.96 8.45 4.48
C LYS A 47 -4.68 7.95 5.15
N GLN A 48 -3.90 7.10 4.49
CA GLN A 48 -2.67 6.49 5.03
C GLN A 48 -1.48 6.74 4.10
N ILE A 49 -1.16 8.01 3.86
CA ILE A 49 0.07 8.38 3.15
C ILE A 49 1.16 8.77 4.16
N ASP A 50 2.40 8.32 3.92
CA ASP A 50 3.57 8.68 4.73
C ASP A 50 4.14 10.09 4.38
N GLY A 51 3.48 10.76 3.44
CA GLY A 51 3.79 12.11 3.00
C GLY A 51 3.15 13.18 3.88
N VAL A 52 3.77 14.37 3.90
CA VAL A 52 3.21 15.57 4.52
C VAL A 52 3.18 16.69 3.49
N ASP A 53 2.22 17.60 3.61
CA ASP A 53 2.19 18.81 2.80
C ASP A 53 3.39 19.72 3.14
N LEU A 54 4.18 20.03 2.12
CA LEU A 54 5.36 20.90 2.21
C LEU A 54 5.12 22.27 1.58
N TRP A 55 3.97 22.49 0.92
CA TRP A 55 3.67 23.74 0.23
C TRP A 55 3.79 24.97 1.14
N PRO A 56 3.27 24.96 2.39
CA PRO A 56 3.44 26.10 3.29
C PRO A 56 4.90 26.40 3.62
N SER A 57 5.75 25.36 3.76
CA SER A 57 7.18 25.54 4.02
C SER A 57 7.89 26.23 2.85
N PHE A 58 7.53 25.87 1.61
CA PHE A 58 8.12 26.49 0.42
C PHE A 58 7.64 27.92 0.18
N VAL A 59 6.34 28.17 0.30
CA VAL A 59 5.76 29.50 0.00
C VAL A 59 6.09 30.52 1.07
N HIS A 60 6.13 30.11 2.34
CA HIS A 60 6.29 31.02 3.47
C HIS A 60 7.65 30.94 4.15
N ASN A 61 8.61 30.19 3.58
CA ASN A 61 9.94 29.98 4.16
C ASN A 61 9.87 29.48 5.63
N LEU A 62 8.96 28.56 5.89
CA LEU A 62 8.78 27.96 7.22
C LEU A 62 9.58 26.66 7.34
N PRO A 63 9.97 26.27 8.57
CA PRO A 63 10.56 24.95 8.81
C PRO A 63 9.67 23.83 8.24
N SER A 64 10.30 22.78 7.70
CA SER A 64 9.57 21.61 7.23
C SER A 64 8.91 20.87 8.40
N PRO A 65 7.63 20.44 8.29
CA PRO A 65 7.00 19.58 9.27
C PRO A 65 7.60 18.17 9.32
N ARG A 66 8.37 17.77 8.29
CA ARG A 66 8.98 16.44 8.19
C ARG A 66 10.17 16.32 9.15
N GLN A 67 10.00 15.52 10.19
CA GLN A 67 11.08 15.23 11.15
C GLN A 67 11.80 13.90 10.87
N GLU A 68 11.17 12.99 10.13
CA GLU A 68 11.70 11.67 9.85
C GLU A 68 11.49 11.25 8.40
N VAL A 69 12.38 10.36 7.93
CA VAL A 69 12.30 9.68 6.64
C VAL A 69 12.80 8.26 6.82
N LEU A 70 11.92 7.27 6.66
CA LEU A 70 12.33 5.89 6.44
C LEU A 70 12.86 5.79 5.01
N LEU A 71 14.13 5.38 4.85
CA LEU A 71 14.74 5.21 3.53
C LEU A 71 14.33 3.87 2.93
N ASN A 72 14.60 2.78 3.64
CA ASN A 72 14.19 1.43 3.29
C ASN A 72 14.37 0.47 4.48
N ILE A 73 13.65 -0.65 4.46
CA ILE A 73 13.88 -1.84 5.30
C ILE A 73 13.89 -3.04 4.36
N ASP A 74 15.07 -3.54 4.04
CA ASP A 74 15.20 -4.78 3.25
C ASP A 74 15.46 -5.96 4.17
N SER A 75 14.46 -6.82 4.34
CA SER A 75 14.59 -8.02 5.17
C SER A 75 15.43 -9.14 4.54
N LEU A 76 15.65 -9.11 3.22
CA LEU A 76 16.44 -10.11 2.51
C LEU A 76 17.93 -9.77 2.61
N GLU A 77 18.28 -8.53 2.27
CA GLU A 77 19.68 -8.06 2.29
C GLU A 77 20.11 -7.53 3.66
N SER A 78 19.18 -7.42 4.62
CA SER A 78 19.43 -6.84 5.95
C SER A 78 20.04 -5.43 5.92
N VAL A 79 19.68 -4.65 4.88
CA VAL A 79 20.08 -3.26 4.71
C VAL A 79 18.90 -2.35 5.04
N GLU A 80 19.10 -1.50 6.04
CA GLU A 80 18.05 -0.67 6.62
C GLU A 80 18.57 0.76 6.83
N GLY A 81 17.69 1.75 6.66
CA GLY A 81 18.08 3.15 6.85
C GLY A 81 16.91 4.04 7.26
N ILE A 82 17.18 4.93 8.23
CA ILE A 82 16.23 5.95 8.67
C ILE A 82 16.98 7.25 8.97
N ARG A 83 16.34 8.38 8.67
CA ARG A 83 16.75 9.71 9.12
C ARG A 83 15.76 10.21 10.16
N TRP A 84 16.27 10.70 11.28
CA TRP A 84 15.50 11.43 12.28
C TRP A 84 16.20 12.76 12.57
N LYS A 85 15.56 13.88 12.19
CA LYS A 85 16.09 15.23 12.31
C LYS A 85 17.49 15.34 11.70
N ASN A 86 18.50 15.51 12.55
CA ASN A 86 19.91 15.69 12.20
C ASN A 86 20.72 14.39 12.27
N PHE A 87 20.08 13.28 12.64
CA PHE A 87 20.72 11.97 12.76
C PHE A 87 20.26 11.06 11.63
N LYS A 88 21.19 10.27 11.11
CA LYS A 88 20.93 9.19 10.16
C LYS A 88 21.46 7.90 10.77
N LEU A 89 20.62 6.88 10.83
CA LEU A 89 21.00 5.52 11.17
C LEU A 89 21.02 4.69 9.89
N VAL A 90 22.11 3.98 9.67
CA VAL A 90 22.26 2.98 8.60
C VAL A 90 22.72 1.70 9.25
N LYS A 91 22.08 0.58 8.88
CA LYS A 91 22.43 -0.75 9.33
C LYS A 91 22.59 -1.64 8.10
N GLY A 92 23.64 -2.45 8.10
CA GLY A 92 24.04 -3.24 6.94
C GLY A 92 24.87 -2.42 5.94
N SER A 93 25.22 -3.07 4.85
CA SER A 93 26.09 -2.56 3.79
C SER A 93 25.74 -3.27 2.49
N TYR A 94 25.78 -2.56 1.35
CA TYR A 94 25.35 -3.14 0.08
C TYR A 94 26.55 -3.65 -0.74
N TYR A 95 26.53 -4.93 -1.11
CA TYR A 95 27.65 -5.65 -1.76
C TYR A 95 28.98 -5.45 -1.02
N ASP A 96 29.03 -5.77 0.27
CA ASP A 96 30.23 -5.64 1.12
C ASP A 96 30.86 -4.23 1.08
N GLY A 97 30.03 -3.19 0.98
CA GLY A 97 30.44 -1.79 1.05
C GLY A 97 30.83 -1.18 -0.28
N ARG A 98 30.74 -1.93 -1.39
CA ARG A 98 31.09 -1.45 -2.73
C ARG A 98 30.34 -0.18 -3.13
N TYR A 99 29.13 0.03 -2.60
CA TYR A 99 28.25 1.16 -2.94
C TYR A 99 27.92 2.06 -1.75
N ASP A 100 28.64 1.94 -0.64
CA ASP A 100 28.36 2.75 0.56
C ASP A 100 28.99 4.16 0.48
N GLY A 101 29.93 4.35 -0.44
CA GLY A 101 30.65 5.61 -0.69
C GLY A 101 30.03 6.50 -1.76
N TRP A 102 30.67 7.64 -2.01
CA TRP A 102 30.37 8.49 -3.16
C TRP A 102 31.01 7.91 -4.43
N TYR A 103 30.59 8.37 -5.60
CA TYR A 103 31.29 8.06 -6.85
C TYR A 103 32.69 8.68 -6.81
N ASP A 104 33.72 7.85 -7.00
CA ASP A 104 35.11 8.27 -7.26
C ASP A 104 35.35 8.48 -8.76
#